data_AF-A0A376LB37-F1
#
_entry.id   AF-A0A376LB37-F1
#
_cell.length_a   1.000
_cell.length_b   1.000
_cell.length_c   1.000
_cell.angle_alpha   90.00
_cell.angle_beta   90.00
_cell.angle_gamma   90.00
#
_symmetry.space_group_name_H-M   'P 1'
#
loop_
_entity.id
_entity.type
_entity.pdbx_description
1 polymer ?
#
loop_
_entity_poly.entity_id
_entity_poly.type
_entity_poly.pdbx_seq_one_letter_code
_entity_poly.pdbx_strand_id
1 'polypeptide(L)'
;MALFSPYDVERVYGKPFADVAISEHYDELVADERIRKKIPQTPVDFFQRLAEIQFESGYPYIMYEDTVNRANPIAGRINMSNLCSEILQVNSASEYDENLDYARTGHDISCNLGSLNIAHTMDSPDFARTVETAVRGLTAVSDMSHIRSVPSIEAGNAASHAIGLGQMNLHGYLAREGIAYGSPEALDFTNLYFYTITWHALRTSDVAGARTR
;
A
#
# COMPACT_ATOMS: atom_id res chain seq x y z
N MET A 1 7.52 25.54 2.45
CA MET A 1 7.69 24.20 1.86
C MET A 1 8.80 24.28 0.82
N ALA A 2 9.92 23.61 1.04
CA ALA A 2 10.99 23.53 0.05
C ALA A 2 10.71 22.38 -0.93
N LEU A 3 10.75 22.65 -2.23
CA LEU A 3 10.69 21.64 -3.28
C LEU A 3 12.11 21.39 -3.79
N PHE A 4 12.58 20.16 -3.67
CA PHE A 4 13.92 19.76 -4.08
C PHE A 4 13.92 19.25 -5.53
N SER A 5 15.00 19.51 -6.25
CA SER A 5 15.23 19.05 -7.62
C SER A 5 15.55 17.55 -7.62
N PRO A 6 14.71 16.67 -8.21
CA PRO A 6 14.97 15.22 -8.22
C PRO A 6 16.32 14.87 -8.87
N TYR A 7 16.68 15.57 -9.93
CA TYR A 7 17.95 15.42 -10.64
C TYR A 7 19.17 15.66 -9.73
N ASP A 8 19.14 16.71 -8.92
CA ASP A 8 20.27 17.04 -8.05
C ASP A 8 20.32 16.09 -6.85
N VAL A 9 19.15 15.71 -6.30
CA VAL A 9 19.05 14.72 -5.22
C VAL A 9 19.65 13.40 -5.66
N GLU A 10 19.32 12.91 -6.86
CA GLU A 10 19.86 11.65 -7.38
C GLU A 10 21.37 11.68 -7.55
N ARG A 11 21.92 12.80 -8.06
CA ARG A 11 23.38 12.96 -8.20
C ARG A 11 24.12 13.03 -6.86
N VAL A 12 23.49 13.56 -5.82
CA VAL A 12 24.10 13.77 -4.50
C VAL A 12 23.96 12.52 -3.64
N TYR A 13 22.79 11.89 -3.63
CA TYR A 13 22.45 10.76 -2.77
C TYR A 13 22.66 9.40 -3.45
N GLY A 14 22.85 9.37 -4.77
CA GLY A 14 22.97 8.13 -5.55
C GLY A 14 21.67 7.31 -5.58
N LYS A 15 20.53 7.95 -5.30
CA LYS A 15 19.20 7.32 -5.27
C LYS A 15 18.16 8.24 -5.90
N PRO A 16 17.18 7.71 -6.66
CA PRO A 16 16.05 8.51 -7.12
C PRO A 16 15.35 9.23 -5.97
N PHE A 17 14.81 10.41 -6.25
CA PHE A 17 14.13 11.24 -5.23
C PHE A 17 13.05 10.47 -4.45
N ALA A 18 12.28 9.63 -5.15
CA ALA A 18 11.20 8.83 -4.57
C ALA A 18 11.67 7.76 -3.56
N ASP A 19 12.96 7.44 -3.54
CA ASP A 19 13.55 6.42 -2.67
C ASP A 19 14.32 7.03 -1.49
N VAL A 20 14.29 8.36 -1.35
CA VAL A 20 14.87 9.11 -0.23
C VAL A 20 13.78 9.44 0.80
N ALA A 21 14.07 9.25 2.08
CA ALA A 21 13.18 9.64 3.17
C ALA A 21 13.18 11.16 3.36
N ILE A 22 12.27 11.87 2.68
CA ILE A 22 12.28 13.34 2.64
C ILE A 22 12.15 13.96 4.02
N SER A 23 11.25 13.45 4.88
CA SER A 23 11.07 13.97 6.24
C SER A 23 12.32 13.79 7.12
N GLU A 24 13.03 12.67 6.99
CA GLU A 24 14.25 12.38 7.76
C GLU A 24 15.42 13.26 7.32
N HIS A 25 15.54 13.51 6.02
CA HIS A 25 16.64 14.28 5.43
C HIS A 25 16.27 15.74 5.14
N TYR A 26 15.12 16.24 5.61
CA TYR A 26 14.60 17.53 5.15
C TYR A 26 15.59 18.68 5.41
N ASP A 27 16.14 18.77 6.62
CA ASP A 27 17.08 19.83 6.98
C ASP A 27 18.42 19.69 6.24
N GLU A 28 18.90 18.47 6.03
CA GLU A 28 20.10 18.17 5.25
C GLU A 28 19.93 18.58 3.78
N LEU A 29 18.79 18.21 3.19
CA LEU A 29 18.42 18.58 1.82
C LEU A 29 18.31 20.09 1.68
N VAL A 30 17.71 20.79 2.66
CA VAL A 30 17.61 22.27 2.67
C VAL A 30 18.99 22.91 2.74
N ALA A 31 19.88 22.41 3.60
CA ALA A 31 21.22 22.95 3.80
C ALA A 31 22.19 22.70 2.62
N ASP A 32 22.00 21.64 1.83
CA ASP A 32 22.96 21.26 0.78
C ASP A 32 22.88 22.15 -0.47
N GLU A 33 23.80 23.11 -0.63
CA GLU A 33 23.85 24.05 -1.75
C GLU A 33 23.93 23.39 -3.14
N ARG A 34 24.35 22.13 -3.24
CA ARG A 34 24.40 21.39 -4.51
C ARG A 34 23.01 21.03 -5.02
N ILE A 35 22.00 21.04 -4.16
CA ILE A 35 20.62 20.69 -4.48
C ILE A 35 19.83 21.97 -4.74
N ARG A 36 19.33 22.12 -5.97
CA ARG A 36 18.45 23.25 -6.30
C ARG A 36 17.12 23.10 -5.56
N LYS A 37 16.66 24.18 -4.93
CA LYS A 37 15.34 24.26 -4.28
C LYS A 37 14.45 25.34 -4.89
N LYS A 38 13.14 25.14 -4.79
CA LYS A 38 12.13 26.18 -5.01
C LYS A 38 11.23 26.30 -3.79
N ILE A 39 10.78 27.52 -3.49
CA ILE A 39 9.77 27.79 -2.45
C ILE A 39 8.62 28.53 -3.14
N PRO A 40 7.74 27.81 -3.86
CA PRO A 40 6.74 28.46 -4.71
C PRO A 40 5.55 29.01 -3.92
N GLN A 41 5.18 28.38 -2.80
CA GLN A 41 4.01 28.73 -2.00
C GLN A 41 4.20 28.31 -0.54
N THR A 42 3.40 28.89 0.37
CA THR A 42 3.42 28.46 1.78
C THR A 42 2.79 27.07 1.92
N PRO A 43 3.08 26.32 3.00
CA PRO A 43 2.37 25.05 3.26
C PRO A 43 0.85 25.23 3.36
N VAL A 44 0.38 26.38 3.87
CA VAL A 44 -1.06 26.68 3.99
C VAL A 44 -1.69 26.82 2.61
N ASP A 45 -1.07 27.59 1.71
CA ASP A 45 -1.57 27.77 0.34
C ASP A 45 -1.63 26.43 -0.42
N PHE A 46 -0.63 25.56 -0.19
CA PHE A 46 -0.61 24.22 -0.77
C PHE A 46 -1.82 23.39 -0.32
N PHE A 47 -2.09 23.31 0.98
CA PHE A 47 -3.24 22.56 1.50
C PHE A 47 -4.58 23.19 1.13
N GLN A 48 -4.65 24.52 1.02
CA GLN A 48 -5.83 25.20 0.51
C GLN A 48 -6.11 24.78 -0.95
N ARG A 49 -5.09 24.85 -1.81
CA ARG A 49 -5.23 24.46 -3.22
C ARG A 49 -5.59 22.99 -3.37
N LEU A 50 -5.02 22.13 -2.52
CA LEU A 50 -5.36 20.71 -2.46
C LEU A 50 -6.86 20.51 -2.19
N ALA A 51 -7.40 21.19 -1.19
CA ALA A 51 -8.80 21.10 -0.79
C ALA A 51 -9.75 21.67 -1.87
N GLU A 52 -9.39 22.78 -2.53
CA GLU A 52 -10.16 23.35 -3.64
C GLU A 52 -10.31 22.34 -4.78
N ILE A 53 -9.21 21.69 -5.19
CA ILE A 53 -9.25 20.71 -6.30
C ILE A 53 -10.05 19.46 -5.89
N GLN A 54 -9.89 18.99 -4.65
CA GLN A 54 -10.69 17.89 -4.11
C GLN A 54 -12.18 18.23 -4.07
N PHE A 55 -12.53 19.47 -3.74
CA PHE A 55 -13.92 19.91 -3.76
C PHE A 55 -14.51 19.87 -5.18
N GLU A 56 -13.74 20.27 -6.18
CA GLU A 56 -14.19 20.32 -7.58
C GLU A 56 -14.28 18.93 -8.23
N SER A 57 -13.38 18.00 -7.85
CA SER A 57 -13.15 16.77 -8.64
C SER A 57 -13.02 15.48 -7.85
N GLY A 58 -13.00 15.53 -6.51
CA GLY A 58 -12.85 14.38 -5.63
C GLY A 58 -11.41 13.87 -5.44
N TYR A 59 -10.45 14.39 -6.20
CA TYR A 59 -9.02 14.07 -6.13
C TYR A 59 -8.19 15.37 -6.09
N PRO A 60 -6.87 15.36 -5.81
CA PRO A 60 -5.95 14.23 -5.70
C PRO A 60 -6.16 13.35 -4.46
N TYR A 61 -5.78 12.07 -4.57
CA TYR A 61 -5.63 11.17 -3.43
C TYR A 61 -4.52 11.64 -2.49
N ILE A 62 -4.58 11.21 -1.23
CA ILE A 62 -3.55 11.53 -0.22
C ILE A 62 -2.97 10.22 0.30
N MET A 63 -1.65 10.07 0.20
CA MET A 63 -0.89 9.03 0.86
C MET A 63 0.01 9.69 1.91
N TYR A 64 -0.20 9.36 3.18
CA TYR A 64 0.66 9.85 4.27
C TYR A 64 1.95 9.03 4.35
N GLU A 65 2.93 9.38 3.53
CA GLU A 65 4.19 8.64 3.33
C GLU A 65 4.83 8.14 4.63
N ASP A 66 5.03 9.01 5.62
CA ASP A 66 5.70 8.64 6.88
C ASP A 66 4.86 7.66 7.71
N THR A 67 3.54 7.80 7.70
CA THR A 67 2.65 6.86 8.39
C THR A 67 2.67 5.49 7.73
N VAL A 68 2.65 5.46 6.41
CA VAL A 68 2.74 4.23 5.62
C VAL A 68 4.06 3.52 5.86
N ASN A 69 5.19 4.22 5.70
CA ASN A 69 6.52 3.61 5.82
C ASN A 69 6.86 3.21 7.27
N ARG A 70 6.36 3.94 8.28
CA ARG A 70 6.53 3.56 9.69
C ARG A 70 5.75 2.29 10.06
N ALA A 71 4.63 2.04 9.40
CA ALA A 71 3.80 0.85 9.62
C ALA A 71 4.17 -0.31 8.68
N ASN A 72 4.99 -0.07 7.66
CA ASN A 72 5.41 -1.07 6.67
C ASN A 72 6.32 -2.14 7.31
N PRO A 73 5.94 -3.43 7.30
CA PRO A 73 6.77 -4.50 7.84
C PRO A 73 7.83 -5.01 6.85
N ILE A 74 7.81 -4.55 5.60
CA ILE A 74 8.66 -5.06 4.51
C ILE A 74 9.85 -4.11 4.28
N ALA A 75 11.04 -4.67 4.10
CA ALA A 75 12.24 -3.89 3.80
C ALA A 75 12.08 -3.12 2.48
N GLY A 76 12.37 -1.81 2.52
CA GLY A 76 12.18 -0.89 1.40
C GLY A 76 11.24 0.25 1.76
N ARG A 77 11.04 1.18 0.82
CA ARG A 77 10.09 2.29 0.97
C ARG A 77 8.88 2.10 0.07
N ILE A 78 7.74 2.60 0.53
CA ILE A 78 6.50 2.72 -0.23
C ILE A 78 6.42 4.17 -0.68
N ASN A 79 6.52 4.36 -2.00
CA ASN A 79 6.63 5.68 -2.65
C ASN A 79 5.40 6.02 -3.52
N MET A 80 4.42 5.11 -3.64
CA MET A 80 3.20 5.31 -4.41
C MET A 80 2.04 4.43 -3.92
N SER A 81 0.86 4.60 -4.53
CA SER A 81 -0.32 3.76 -4.31
C SER A 81 -1.06 3.50 -5.64
N ASN A 82 -2.17 2.77 -5.61
CA ASN A 82 -3.02 2.48 -6.76
C ASN A 82 -4.14 3.53 -6.95
N LEU A 83 -4.97 3.30 -7.98
CA LEU A 83 -6.10 4.16 -8.35
C LEU A 83 -7.16 4.32 -7.26
N CYS A 84 -7.30 3.35 -6.35
CA CYS A 84 -8.29 3.40 -5.27
C CYS A 84 -7.63 3.71 -3.90
N SER A 85 -6.32 4.01 -3.89
CA SER A 85 -5.50 4.43 -2.73
C SER A 85 -5.35 3.43 -1.57
N GLU A 86 -5.70 2.16 -1.77
CA GLU A 86 -5.66 1.09 -0.76
C GLU A 86 -4.41 0.20 -0.83
N ILE A 87 -3.69 0.20 -1.96
CA ILE A 87 -2.50 -0.63 -2.16
C ILE A 87 -1.24 0.13 -1.77
N LEU A 88 -0.49 -0.44 -0.84
CA LEU A 88 0.72 0.12 -0.28
C LEU A 88 1.76 -1.01 -0.17
N GLN A 89 2.65 -1.12 -1.15
CA GLN A 89 3.70 -2.13 -1.20
C GLN A 89 5.01 -1.47 -1.65
N VAL A 90 6.13 -2.12 -1.32
CA VAL A 90 7.45 -1.71 -1.83
C VAL A 90 7.56 -2.05 -3.32
N ASN A 91 8.34 -1.28 -4.05
CA ASN A 91 8.69 -1.55 -5.45
C ASN A 91 10.21 -1.38 -5.66
N SER A 92 10.69 -1.75 -6.83
CA SER A 92 12.08 -1.49 -7.22
C SER A 92 12.20 -1.22 -8.71
N ALA A 93 13.02 -0.24 -9.06
CA ALA A 93 13.22 0.19 -10.45
C ALA A 93 13.69 -0.96 -11.37
N SER A 94 13.21 -0.92 -12.61
CA SER A 94 13.74 -1.68 -13.73
C SER A 94 14.74 -0.84 -14.52
N GLU A 95 15.71 -1.47 -15.15
CA GLU A 95 16.66 -0.85 -16.07
C GLU A 95 16.46 -1.43 -17.47
N TYR A 96 16.58 -0.57 -18.47
CA TYR A 96 16.32 -0.90 -19.87
C TYR A 96 17.56 -0.62 -20.71
N ASP A 97 17.81 -1.47 -21.70
CA ASP A 97 18.76 -1.22 -22.76
C ASP A 97 18.18 -0.21 -23.78
N GLU A 98 19.04 0.33 -24.67
CA GLU A 98 18.63 1.30 -25.69
C GLU A 98 17.55 0.78 -26.65
N ASN A 99 17.43 -0.55 -26.79
CA ASN A 99 16.43 -1.22 -27.62
C ASN A 99 15.12 -1.53 -26.87
N LEU A 100 14.96 -1.04 -25.64
CA LEU A 100 13.84 -1.29 -24.71
C LEU A 100 13.77 -2.70 -24.11
N ASP A 101 14.78 -3.55 -24.34
CA ASP A 101 14.89 -4.80 -23.59
C ASP A 101 15.18 -4.51 -22.12
N TYR A 102 14.74 -5.40 -21.22
CA TYR A 102 15.05 -5.29 -19.81
C TYR A 102 16.51 -5.70 -19.56
N ALA A 103 17.37 -4.74 -19.24
CA ALA A 103 18.72 -5.00 -18.75
C ALA A 103 18.68 -5.56 -17.31
N ARG A 104 17.76 -5.03 -16.49
CA ARG A 104 17.42 -5.54 -15.16
C ARG A 104 15.92 -5.40 -14.89
N THR A 105 15.26 -6.51 -14.65
CA THR A 105 13.85 -6.51 -14.24
C THR A 105 13.73 -6.15 -12.77
N GLY A 106 13.06 -5.03 -12.48
CA GLY A 106 12.66 -4.64 -11.14
C GLY A 106 11.40 -5.38 -10.67
N HIS A 107 10.73 -4.81 -9.67
CA HIS A 107 9.51 -5.38 -9.11
C HIS A 107 8.47 -4.28 -9.05
N ASP A 108 7.47 -4.39 -9.93
CA ASP A 108 6.28 -3.54 -9.90
C ASP A 108 5.12 -4.30 -9.25
N ILE A 109 4.08 -3.55 -8.88
CA ILE A 109 3.00 -4.06 -8.04
C ILE A 109 1.81 -4.46 -8.91
N SER A 110 1.36 -5.69 -8.75
CA SER A 110 0.02 -6.14 -9.17
C SER A 110 -0.84 -6.40 -7.93
N CYS A 111 -2.16 -6.39 -8.08
CA CYS A 111 -3.05 -6.59 -6.95
C CYS A 111 -4.15 -7.60 -7.26
N ASN A 112 -4.32 -8.58 -6.38
CA ASN A 112 -5.42 -9.53 -6.37
C ASN A 112 -6.25 -9.32 -5.09
N LEU A 113 -7.55 -9.04 -5.26
CA LEU A 113 -8.41 -8.56 -4.19
C LEU A 113 -9.63 -9.47 -4.03
N GLY A 114 -10.03 -9.66 -2.78
CA GLY A 114 -11.28 -10.31 -2.42
C GLY A 114 -11.69 -9.88 -1.02
N SER A 115 -12.99 -9.79 -0.77
CA SER A 115 -13.50 -9.25 0.49
C SER A 115 -14.47 -10.19 1.18
N LEU A 116 -14.36 -10.30 2.50
CA LEU A 116 -15.31 -11.03 3.34
C LEU A 116 -16.49 -10.13 3.73
N ASN A 117 -17.70 -10.68 3.73
CA ASN A 117 -18.86 -10.01 4.34
C ASN A 117 -18.78 -10.20 5.86
N ILE A 118 -18.63 -9.12 6.62
CA ILE A 118 -18.43 -9.15 8.07
C ILE A 118 -19.58 -9.87 8.77
N ALA A 119 -20.84 -9.57 8.42
CA ALA A 119 -21.99 -10.18 9.08
C ALA A 119 -22.02 -11.70 8.92
N HIS A 120 -21.84 -12.20 7.69
CA HIS A 120 -21.82 -13.64 7.44
C HIS A 120 -20.56 -14.33 8.00
N THR A 121 -19.45 -13.59 8.11
CA THR A 121 -18.22 -14.12 8.71
C THR A 121 -18.39 -14.29 10.22
N MET A 122 -19.04 -13.34 10.89
CA MET A 122 -19.39 -13.42 12.31
C MET A 122 -20.42 -14.51 12.60
N ASP A 123 -21.32 -14.79 11.67
CA ASP A 123 -22.30 -15.89 11.80
C ASP A 123 -21.69 -17.28 11.49
N SER A 124 -20.45 -17.35 10.99
CA SER A 124 -19.81 -18.61 10.65
C SER A 124 -19.47 -19.41 11.91
N PRO A 125 -19.81 -20.72 11.97
CA PRO A 125 -19.39 -21.59 13.07
C PRO A 125 -17.87 -21.84 13.08
N ASP A 126 -17.17 -21.52 11.98
CA ASP A 126 -15.72 -21.67 11.85
C ASP A 126 -15.14 -20.43 11.15
N PHE A 127 -14.87 -19.40 11.95
CA PHE A 127 -14.28 -18.14 11.50
C PHE A 127 -12.90 -18.36 10.88
N ALA A 128 -12.09 -19.23 11.50
CA ALA A 128 -10.71 -19.50 11.08
C ALA A 128 -10.65 -20.07 9.66
N ARG A 129 -11.52 -21.03 9.35
CA ARG A 129 -11.61 -21.64 8.03
C ARG A 129 -12.09 -20.66 6.96
N THR A 130 -13.00 -19.74 7.31
CA THR A 130 -13.43 -18.68 6.37
C THR A 130 -12.25 -17.83 5.92
N VAL A 131 -11.43 -17.36 6.87
CA VAL A 131 -10.23 -16.56 6.55
C VAL A 131 -9.20 -17.40 5.79
N GLU A 132 -8.94 -18.62 6.23
CA GLU A 132 -7.97 -19.51 5.56
C GLU A 132 -8.35 -19.77 4.10
N THR A 133 -9.63 -20.03 3.84
CA THR A 133 -10.13 -20.29 2.47
C THR A 133 -9.95 -19.06 1.58
N ALA A 134 -10.24 -17.87 2.09
CA ALA A 134 -10.09 -16.63 1.33
C ALA A 134 -8.63 -16.33 1.02
N VAL A 135 -7.73 -16.49 2.00
CA VAL A 135 -6.27 -16.34 1.79
C VAL A 135 -5.79 -17.30 0.72
N ARG A 136 -6.11 -18.60 0.82
CA ARG A 136 -5.70 -19.60 -0.18
C ARG A 136 -6.28 -19.31 -1.57
N GLY A 137 -7.52 -18.85 -1.64
CA GLY A 137 -8.16 -18.48 -2.90
C GLY A 137 -7.44 -17.32 -3.58
N LEU A 138 -7.09 -16.27 -2.84
CA LEU A 138 -6.34 -15.13 -3.37
C LEU A 138 -4.90 -15.50 -3.73
N THR A 139 -4.23 -16.31 -2.90
CA THR A 139 -2.90 -16.83 -3.23
C THR A 139 -2.92 -17.61 -4.54
N ALA A 140 -3.93 -18.45 -4.76
CA ALA A 140 -4.07 -19.16 -6.03
C ALA A 140 -4.25 -18.20 -7.23
N VAL A 141 -4.95 -17.07 -7.06
CA VAL A 141 -5.03 -16.04 -8.12
C VAL A 141 -3.66 -15.44 -8.42
N SER A 142 -2.86 -15.15 -7.39
CA SER A 142 -1.47 -14.69 -7.57
C SER A 142 -0.62 -15.74 -8.31
N ASP A 143 -0.68 -17.00 -7.87
CA ASP A 143 0.12 -18.10 -8.45
C ASP A 143 -0.23 -18.38 -9.92
N MET A 144 -1.49 -18.20 -10.31
CA MET A 144 -1.95 -18.39 -11.69
C MET A 144 -1.71 -17.17 -12.59
N SER A 145 -1.29 -16.03 -12.03
CA SER A 145 -1.17 -14.77 -12.76
C SER A 145 0.20 -14.63 -13.43
N HIS A 146 0.19 -14.56 -14.77
CA HIS A 146 1.39 -14.39 -15.61
C HIS A 146 1.20 -13.22 -16.59
N ILE A 147 1.60 -12.02 -16.19
CA ILE A 147 1.43 -10.79 -16.99
C ILE A 147 2.67 -10.57 -17.88
N ARG A 148 2.85 -11.47 -18.86
CA ARG A 148 4.05 -11.52 -19.72
C ARG A 148 4.34 -10.24 -20.50
N SER A 149 3.34 -9.39 -20.71
CA SER A 149 3.51 -8.10 -21.40
C SER A 149 4.23 -7.05 -20.56
N VAL A 150 4.35 -7.24 -19.24
CA VAL A 150 5.06 -6.33 -18.33
C VAL A 150 5.94 -7.15 -17.38
N PRO A 151 7.19 -7.46 -17.77
CA PRO A 151 8.08 -8.34 -16.99
C PRO A 151 8.26 -7.96 -15.51
N SER A 152 8.30 -6.67 -15.17
CA SER A 152 8.42 -6.21 -13.77
C SER A 152 7.18 -6.52 -12.92
N ILE A 153 5.99 -6.54 -13.53
CA ILE A 153 4.72 -6.92 -12.88
C ILE A 153 4.70 -8.43 -12.65
N GLU A 154 5.12 -9.23 -13.64
CA GLU A 154 5.23 -10.68 -13.49
C GLU A 154 6.27 -11.05 -12.42
N ALA A 155 7.46 -10.44 -12.46
CA ALA A 155 8.50 -10.63 -11.46
C ALA A 155 8.04 -10.21 -10.05
N GLY A 156 7.40 -9.04 -9.92
CA GLY A 156 6.89 -8.55 -8.64
C GLY A 156 5.82 -9.45 -8.03
N ASN A 157 4.86 -9.94 -8.84
CA ASN A 157 3.86 -10.90 -8.37
C ASN A 157 4.51 -12.22 -7.93
N ALA A 158 5.39 -12.79 -8.76
CA ALA A 158 6.03 -14.07 -8.46
C ALA A 158 6.98 -14.01 -7.25
N ALA A 159 7.61 -12.86 -6.99
CA ALA A 159 8.50 -12.70 -5.84
C ALA A 159 7.72 -12.46 -4.52
N SER A 160 6.59 -11.74 -4.58
CA SER A 160 5.87 -11.30 -3.39
C SER A 160 4.72 -12.21 -2.98
N HIS A 161 4.07 -12.87 -3.95
CA HIS A 161 2.77 -13.53 -3.78
C HIS A 161 1.76 -12.63 -3.01
N ALA A 162 1.84 -11.31 -3.21
CA ALA A 162 1.08 -10.35 -2.43
C ALA A 162 -0.41 -10.44 -2.75
N ILE A 163 -1.24 -10.39 -1.71
CA ILE A 163 -2.70 -10.46 -1.80
C ILE A 163 -3.36 -9.36 -0.97
N GLY A 164 -4.59 -8.96 -1.33
CA GLY A 164 -5.40 -8.03 -0.53
C GLY A 164 -6.74 -8.64 -0.12
N LEU A 165 -6.80 -9.13 1.12
CA LEU A 165 -8.05 -9.60 1.75
C LEU A 165 -8.80 -8.43 2.42
N GLY A 166 -9.79 -7.88 1.72
CA GLY A 166 -10.63 -6.80 2.20
C GLY A 166 -11.81 -7.27 3.05
N GLN A 167 -12.57 -6.30 3.57
CA GLN A 167 -13.77 -6.53 4.36
C GLN A 167 -14.89 -5.64 3.84
N MET A 168 -16.13 -6.10 3.91
CA MET A 168 -17.30 -5.33 3.53
C MET A 168 -18.46 -5.56 4.51
N ASN A 169 -19.51 -4.75 4.39
CA ASN A 169 -20.73 -4.86 5.19
C ASN A 169 -20.57 -4.54 6.69
N LEU A 170 -19.56 -3.74 7.07
CA LEU A 170 -19.37 -3.31 8.46
C LEU A 170 -20.62 -2.61 9.00
N HIS A 171 -21.12 -1.60 8.28
CA HIS A 171 -22.30 -0.86 8.72
C HIS A 171 -23.55 -1.75 8.76
N GLY A 172 -23.72 -2.69 7.83
CA GLY A 172 -24.84 -3.62 7.86
C GLY A 172 -24.80 -4.56 9.07
N TYR A 173 -23.61 -5.06 9.45
CA TYR A 173 -23.44 -5.84 10.68
C TYR A 173 -23.74 -4.99 11.93
N LEU A 174 -23.13 -3.81 12.03
CA LEU A 174 -23.33 -2.91 13.18
C LEU A 174 -24.82 -2.57 13.35
N ALA A 175 -25.51 -2.22 12.26
CA ALA A 175 -26.93 -1.91 12.30
C ALA A 175 -27.79 -3.11 12.72
N ARG A 176 -27.47 -4.32 12.26
CA ARG A 176 -28.16 -5.56 12.64
C ARG A 176 -28.06 -5.83 14.14
N GLU A 177 -26.88 -5.60 14.71
CA GLU A 177 -26.64 -5.77 16.15
C GLU A 177 -27.08 -4.57 17.00
N GLY A 178 -27.72 -3.55 16.40
CA GLY A 178 -28.18 -2.36 17.11
C GLY A 178 -27.07 -1.39 17.54
N ILE A 179 -25.90 -1.47 16.92
CA ILE A 179 -24.73 -0.63 17.22
C ILE A 179 -24.65 0.53 16.22
N ALA A 180 -24.59 1.76 16.74
CA ALA A 180 -24.47 2.94 15.89
C ALA A 180 -23.05 3.05 15.27
N TYR A 181 -22.98 3.34 13.97
CA TYR A 181 -21.69 3.55 13.30
C TYR A 181 -20.92 4.71 13.95
N GLY A 182 -19.65 4.49 14.28
CA GLY A 182 -18.79 5.47 14.95
C GLY A 182 -18.98 5.57 16.47
N SER A 183 -19.85 4.76 17.07
CA SER A 183 -19.94 4.65 18.53
C SER A 183 -18.67 3.99 19.11
N PRO A 184 -18.39 4.16 20.43
CA PRO A 184 -17.29 3.44 21.08
C PRO A 184 -17.36 1.93 20.89
N GLU A 185 -18.56 1.34 20.89
CA GLU A 185 -18.78 -0.10 20.66
C GLU A 185 -18.45 -0.49 19.22
N ALA A 186 -18.81 0.32 18.23
CA ALA A 186 -18.45 0.08 16.83
C ALA A 186 -16.93 0.11 16.61
N LEU A 187 -16.23 1.05 17.28
CA LEU A 187 -14.78 1.15 17.23
C LEU A 187 -14.11 -0.07 17.88
N ASP A 188 -14.61 -0.51 19.05
CA ASP A 188 -14.11 -1.69 19.75
C ASP A 188 -14.33 -2.98 18.95
N PHE A 189 -15.54 -3.16 18.41
CA PHE A 189 -15.85 -4.28 17.52
C PHE A 189 -14.91 -4.29 16.31
N THR A 190 -14.76 -3.16 15.63
CA THR A 190 -13.92 -3.08 14.41
C THR A 190 -12.47 -3.40 14.75
N ASN A 191 -11.95 -2.88 15.88
CA ASN A 191 -10.60 -3.17 16.35
C ASN A 191 -10.38 -4.66 16.59
N LEU A 192 -11.26 -5.31 17.37
CA LEU A 192 -11.13 -6.74 17.71
C LEU A 192 -11.40 -7.65 16.51
N TYR A 193 -12.31 -7.26 15.62
CA TYR A 193 -12.58 -7.98 14.37
C TYR A 193 -11.33 -7.98 13.48
N PHE A 194 -10.75 -6.82 13.18
CA PHE A 194 -9.54 -6.73 12.34
C PHE A 194 -8.32 -7.35 13.02
N TYR A 195 -8.19 -7.27 14.35
CA TYR A 195 -7.18 -8.01 15.11
C TYR A 195 -7.28 -9.52 14.84
N THR A 196 -8.50 -10.08 14.91
CA THR A 196 -8.75 -11.51 14.73
C THR A 196 -8.54 -11.95 13.28
N ILE A 197 -9.03 -11.17 12.30
CA ILE A 197 -8.76 -11.39 10.86
C ILE A 197 -7.24 -11.44 10.61
N THR A 198 -6.50 -10.46 11.14
CA THR A 198 -5.05 -10.35 10.95
C THR A 198 -4.33 -11.58 11.49
N TRP A 199 -4.70 -12.04 12.70
CA TRP A 199 -4.11 -13.24 13.28
C TRP A 199 -4.32 -14.48 12.41
N HIS A 200 -5.56 -14.72 11.94
CA HIS A 200 -5.85 -15.89 11.10
C HIS A 200 -5.20 -15.80 9.72
N ALA A 201 -5.12 -14.61 9.12
CA ALA A 201 -4.48 -14.39 7.83
C ALA A 201 -2.96 -14.66 7.92
N LEU A 202 -2.28 -14.09 8.92
CA LEU A 202 -0.85 -14.32 9.15
C LEU A 202 -0.55 -15.79 9.44
N ARG A 203 -1.33 -16.44 10.31
CA ARG A 203 -1.18 -17.87 10.59
C ARG A 203 -1.35 -18.72 9.33
N THR A 204 -2.31 -18.39 8.49
CA THR A 204 -2.54 -19.13 7.23
C THR A 204 -1.36 -18.96 6.27
N SER A 205 -0.86 -17.73 6.14
CA SER A 205 0.30 -17.41 5.29
C SER A 205 1.56 -18.14 5.78
N ASP A 206 1.82 -18.16 7.08
CA ASP A 206 2.97 -18.86 7.69
C ASP A 206 2.92 -20.38 7.42
N VAL A 207 1.76 -21.01 7.67
CA VAL A 207 1.57 -22.45 7.41
C VAL A 207 1.65 -22.78 5.91
N ALA A 208 1.19 -21.88 5.04
CA ALA A 208 1.31 -22.06 3.59
C ALA A 208 2.77 -21.92 3.11
N GLY A 209 3.50 -20.92 3.60
CA GLY A 209 4.90 -20.68 3.28
C GLY A 209 5.84 -21.79 3.79
N ALA A 210 5.49 -22.44 4.89
CA ALA A 210 6.21 -23.62 5.39
C ALA A 210 6.06 -24.87 4.50
N ARG A 211 5.14 -24.88 3.53
CA ARG A 211 4.96 -26.01 2.58
C ARG A 211 5.64 -25.81 1.24
N THR A 212 6.09 -24.59 0.93
CA THR A 212 6.81 -24.21 -0.30
C THR A 212 8.33 -24.08 -0.11
N ARG A 213 8.83 -24.22 1.13
CA ARG A 213 10.27 -24.41 1.46
C ARG A 213 10.56 -25.87 1.76
#